data_AF-A0A7S7RMA9-F1
#
_entry.id   AF-A0A7S7RMA9-F1
#
_cell.length_a   1.000
_cell.length_b   1.000
_cell.length_c   1.000
_cell.angle_alpha   90.00
_cell.angle_beta   90.00
_cell.angle_gamma   90.00
#
_symmetry.space_group_name_H-M   'P 1'
#
loop_
_entity.id
_entity.type
_entity.pdbx_description
1 polymer ?
#
loop_
_entity_poly.entity_id
_entity_poly.type
_entity_poly.pdbx_seq_one_letter_code
_entity_poly.pdbx_strand_id
1 'polypeptide(L)'
;MKNSHGKVLLILLIFLHVEIFASTYEWSATASKNKAYVNEAIHLSYICRFSDDAELYSIEFNPDGDYENYTIKLLTKSERLINNKKVNSYEFVAFIKKSIDVDFAFDTVMKKTNKDSIKNTVLGRDNASYEEYTKTKIKQKNLHVEVVKTDIALVGNLVLEVKKDTPHVKAYEPYHMEIIIKGEGNLDEIKPLEFKIDNVKVFAGKVIKDIQLTKDGYSGILSQKFAFVGSEEFIIPKLNIKYVNLKLKKEDALVVNAVKVEVEKGFKAEELLDKADEDFKINYEYFYYFFAFVLGFLISKIKLKKPKKQLLEDEAFKEKVKNTDSLGELSVILALKDRKKYEKLILEIETKKATNINKIKKEIGLI
;
A
#
# COMPACT_ATOMS: atom_id res chain seq x y z
N MET A 1 40.50 12.13 108.51
CA MET A 1 39.69 13.37 108.39
C MET A 1 40.12 14.02 107.07
N LYS A 2 39.30 14.31 106.06
CA LYS A 2 37.87 14.61 106.02
C LYS A 2 37.39 14.39 104.57
N ASN A 3 36.25 13.74 104.41
CA ASN A 3 35.57 13.45 103.14
C ASN A 3 35.04 14.72 102.47
N SER A 4 34.83 14.65 101.15
CA SER A 4 33.78 15.41 100.44
C SER A 4 33.47 14.77 99.08
N HIS A 5 32.53 13.83 99.06
CA HIS A 5 31.75 13.51 97.85
C HIS A 5 30.82 14.68 97.53
N GLY A 6 30.62 15.00 96.26
CA GLY A 6 29.51 15.85 95.86
C GLY A 6 29.61 16.37 94.43
N LYS A 7 28.72 15.82 93.59
CA LYS A 7 28.33 16.24 92.23
C LYS A 7 29.22 15.64 91.11
N VAL A 8 28.94 14.48 90.51
CA VAL A 8 27.68 14.02 89.89
C VAL A 8 26.85 15.21 89.43
N LEU A 9 27.19 15.73 88.25
CA LEU A 9 26.29 16.22 87.20
C LEU A 9 27.06 17.24 86.33
N LEU A 10 27.95 16.77 85.45
CA LEU A 10 28.19 17.47 84.19
C LEU A 10 28.59 16.49 83.08
N ILE A 11 27.87 15.38 83.04
CA ILE A 11 27.45 14.78 81.77
C ILE A 11 26.43 15.77 81.21
N LEU A 12 26.92 16.85 80.59
CA LEU A 12 26.15 17.73 79.74
C LEU A 12 26.96 17.85 78.45
N LEU A 13 26.77 16.89 77.54
CA LEU A 13 26.00 17.19 76.33
C LEU A 13 26.59 18.37 75.55
N ILE A 14 27.83 18.22 75.10
CA ILE A 14 28.23 18.72 73.77
C ILE A 14 28.53 17.48 72.93
N PHE A 15 27.48 16.67 72.77
CA PHE A 15 27.39 15.74 71.66
C PHE A 15 27.40 16.58 70.39
N LEU A 16 28.33 16.22 69.49
CA LEU A 16 28.15 16.26 68.04
C LEU A 16 27.05 17.22 67.57
N HIS A 17 27.40 18.48 67.33
CA HIS A 17 26.82 19.18 66.18
C HIS A 17 27.56 18.69 64.94
N VAL A 18 27.37 17.41 64.62
CA VAL A 18 27.30 17.04 63.22
C VAL A 18 25.97 17.66 62.80
N GLU A 19 26.06 18.83 62.15
CA GLU A 19 24.99 19.24 61.26
C GLU A 19 24.85 18.10 60.25
N ILE A 20 23.92 17.19 60.55
CA ILE A 20 23.32 16.34 59.56
C ILE A 20 22.71 17.36 58.61
N PHE A 21 23.40 17.65 57.52
CA PHE A 21 22.79 18.29 56.36
C PHE A 21 21.61 17.38 56.00
N ALA A 22 20.43 17.66 56.56
CA ALA A 22 19.20 17.05 56.11
C ALA A 22 19.09 17.51 54.65
N SER A 23 19.37 16.60 53.73
CA SER A 23 19.22 16.90 52.31
C SER A 23 17.79 17.38 52.09
N THR A 24 17.62 18.50 51.38
CA THR A 24 16.28 19.07 51.09
C THR A 24 15.41 18.12 50.28
N TYR A 25 16.01 17.05 49.77
CA TYR A 25 15.36 15.91 49.13
C TYR A 25 16.18 14.63 49.35
N GLU A 26 15.51 13.48 49.27
CA GLU A 26 16.09 12.14 49.35
C GLU A 26 15.70 11.34 48.10
N TRP A 27 16.67 10.65 47.51
CA TRP A 27 16.47 9.77 46.36
C TRP A 27 16.48 8.30 46.78
N SER A 28 15.53 7.53 46.27
CA SER A 28 15.54 6.07 46.33
C SER A 28 15.40 5.48 44.93
N ALA A 29 16.28 4.53 44.59
CA ALA A 29 16.25 3.80 43.32
C ALA A 29 16.14 2.29 43.57
N THR A 30 15.26 1.62 42.84
CA THR A 30 15.04 0.17 42.92
C THR A 30 14.83 -0.46 41.56
N ALA A 31 15.24 -1.72 41.42
CA ALA A 31 14.90 -2.58 40.29
C ALA A 31 13.98 -3.71 40.79
N SER A 32 13.03 -4.15 39.96
CA SER A 32 12.12 -5.25 40.33
C SER A 32 12.82 -6.60 40.47
N LYS A 33 13.97 -6.76 39.82
CA LYS A 33 14.80 -7.97 39.83
C LYS A 33 16.27 -7.61 39.67
N ASN A 34 17.13 -8.44 40.23
CA ASN A 34 18.60 -8.36 40.11
C ASN A 34 19.16 -9.38 39.10
N LYS A 35 18.30 -10.22 38.54
CA LYS A 35 18.65 -11.24 37.55
C LYS A 35 17.54 -11.34 36.51
N ALA A 36 17.88 -11.33 35.23
CA ALA A 36 16.92 -11.29 34.13
C ALA A 36 17.45 -12.02 32.89
N TYR A 37 16.58 -12.58 32.06
CA TYR A 37 16.94 -13.03 30.72
C TYR A 37 17.17 -11.85 29.76
N VAL A 38 17.86 -12.09 28.65
CA VAL A 38 17.87 -11.15 27.51
C VAL A 38 16.44 -10.86 27.08
N ASN A 39 16.12 -9.59 26.83
CA ASN A 39 14.79 -9.07 26.51
C ASN A 39 13.70 -9.29 27.58
N GLU A 40 14.04 -9.78 28.78
CA GLU A 40 13.10 -9.75 29.90
C GLU A 40 12.93 -8.32 30.41
N ALA A 41 11.68 -7.93 30.66
CA ALA A 41 11.37 -6.62 31.21
C ALA A 41 11.87 -6.49 32.66
N ILE A 42 12.52 -5.37 32.95
CA ILE A 42 12.98 -4.98 34.29
C ILE A 42 12.34 -3.64 34.63
N HIS A 43 11.52 -3.61 35.67
CA HIS A 43 10.92 -2.36 36.15
C HIS A 43 11.90 -1.62 37.05
N LEU A 44 12.22 -0.38 36.68
CA LEU A 44 13.09 0.52 37.43
C LEU A 44 12.24 1.63 38.05
N SER A 45 12.43 1.92 39.33
CA SER A 45 11.72 2.98 40.05
C SER A 45 12.71 3.93 40.70
N TYR A 46 12.54 5.22 40.41
CA TYR A 46 13.30 6.30 41.03
C TYR A 46 12.31 7.25 41.70
N ILE A 47 12.48 7.48 43.00
CA ILE A 47 11.59 8.33 43.79
C ILE A 47 12.43 9.40 44.48
N CYS A 48 12.07 10.66 44.26
CA CYS A 48 12.62 11.82 44.96
C CYS A 48 11.58 12.34 45.95
N ARG A 49 11.91 12.34 47.25
CA ARG A 49 11.05 12.88 48.31
C ARG A 49 11.66 14.17 48.83
N PHE A 50 10.93 15.27 48.76
CA PHE A 50 11.35 16.54 49.32
C PHE A 50 10.97 16.65 50.80
N SER A 51 11.71 17.46 51.55
CA SER A 51 11.38 17.78 52.94
C SER A 51 10.16 18.70 53.06
N ASP A 52 9.83 19.44 52.01
CA ASP A 52 8.77 20.45 51.89
C ASP A 52 8.01 20.32 50.54
N ASP A 53 7.16 21.29 50.23
CA ASP A 53 6.39 21.36 48.96
C ASP A 53 7.28 21.60 47.72
N ALA A 54 8.53 22.04 47.93
CA ALA A 54 9.55 22.22 46.94
C ALA A 54 9.09 22.94 45.65
N GLU A 55 8.26 23.98 45.80
CA GLU A 55 7.73 24.79 44.69
C GLU A 55 8.84 25.40 43.80
N LEU A 56 10.01 25.64 44.39
CA LEU A 56 11.16 26.24 43.71
C LEU A 56 12.05 25.22 42.97
N TYR A 57 11.71 23.93 43.04
CA TYR A 57 12.51 22.86 42.45
C TYR A 57 11.84 22.23 41.24
N SER A 58 12.64 22.01 40.20
CA SER A 58 12.28 21.17 39.06
C SER A 58 13.38 20.13 38.79
N ILE A 59 12.97 18.96 38.32
CA ILE A 59 13.86 17.81 38.09
C ILE A 59 13.85 17.45 36.60
N GLU A 60 15.02 17.48 35.99
CA GLU A 60 15.26 16.92 34.66
C GLU A 60 15.82 15.50 34.80
N PHE A 61 14.98 14.52 34.49
CA PHE A 61 15.35 13.11 34.52
C PHE A 61 14.63 12.34 33.42
N ASN A 62 15.32 12.14 32.30
CA ASN A 62 14.78 11.49 31.11
C ASN A 62 15.80 10.47 30.56
N PRO A 63 16.01 9.33 31.24
CA PRO A 63 16.88 8.25 30.76
C PRO A 63 16.23 7.39 29.65
N ASP A 64 14.99 7.69 29.24
CA ASP A 64 14.32 7.01 28.11
C ASP A 64 15.18 7.10 26.85
N GLY A 65 15.38 5.97 26.20
CA GLY A 65 16.20 5.91 25.01
C GLY A 65 16.71 4.52 24.69
N ASP A 66 17.40 4.45 23.55
CA ASP A 66 18.03 3.23 23.09
C ASP A 66 19.54 3.30 23.30
N TYR A 67 20.07 2.38 24.12
CA TYR A 67 21.48 2.30 24.46
C TYR A 67 22.10 1.05 23.82
N GLU A 68 23.43 0.97 23.87
CA GLU A 68 24.18 -0.12 23.23
C GLU A 68 23.77 -1.51 23.75
N ASN A 69 23.56 -1.63 25.06
CA ASN A 69 23.32 -2.92 25.73
C ASN A 69 21.89 -3.09 26.23
N TYR A 70 21.08 -2.02 26.25
CA TYR A 70 19.71 -2.06 26.76
C TYR A 70 18.86 -0.95 26.15
N THR A 71 17.54 -1.08 26.24
CA THR A 71 16.58 -0.03 25.91
C THR A 71 15.82 0.36 27.19
N ILE A 72 15.58 1.66 27.39
CA ILE A 72 14.78 2.19 28.51
C ILE A 72 13.54 2.85 27.94
N LYS A 73 12.38 2.51 28.50
CA LYS A 73 11.10 3.13 28.17
C LYS A 73 10.46 3.73 29.41
N LEU A 74 10.01 4.98 29.33
CA LEU A 74 9.23 5.63 30.37
C LEU A 74 7.87 4.93 30.50
N LEU A 75 7.61 4.39 31.69
CA LEU A 75 6.30 3.83 32.02
C LEU A 75 5.38 4.92 32.57
N THR A 76 5.86 5.66 33.57
CA THR A 76 5.06 6.70 34.23
C THR A 76 5.97 7.72 34.88
N LYS A 77 5.58 8.99 34.80
CA LYS A 77 6.15 10.09 35.58
C LYS A 77 5.03 10.75 36.35
N SER A 78 5.21 10.94 37.65
CA SER A 78 4.21 11.59 38.50
C SER A 78 4.85 12.50 39.53
N GLU A 79 4.12 13.54 39.89
CA GLU A 79 4.44 14.49 40.95
C GLU A 79 3.20 14.59 41.84
N ARG A 80 3.40 14.40 43.15
CA ARG A 80 2.31 14.40 44.13
C ARG A 80 2.75 15.12 45.40
N LEU A 81 1.81 15.78 46.06
CA LEU A 81 1.98 16.28 47.42
C LEU A 81 1.43 15.25 48.41
N ILE A 82 2.28 14.73 49.29
CA ILE A 82 1.90 13.82 50.37
C ILE A 82 2.30 14.49 51.67
N ASN A 83 1.32 14.82 52.53
CA ASN A 83 1.55 15.54 53.79
C ASN A 83 2.36 16.83 53.60
N ASN A 84 1.98 17.65 52.61
CA ASN A 84 2.66 18.89 52.21
C ASN A 84 4.12 18.72 51.77
N LYS A 85 4.53 17.50 51.42
CA LYS A 85 5.85 17.19 50.87
C LYS A 85 5.73 16.76 49.43
N LYS A 86 6.54 17.32 48.55
CA LYS A 86 6.59 16.94 47.14
C LYS A 86 7.27 15.58 46.99
N VAL A 87 6.64 14.70 46.23
CA VAL A 87 7.16 13.39 45.88
C VAL A 87 7.07 13.22 44.37
N ASN A 88 8.23 13.07 43.75
CA ASN A 88 8.35 12.81 42.31
C ASN A 88 8.72 11.36 42.09
N SER A 89 7.91 10.63 41.31
CA SER A 89 8.13 9.23 40.97
C SER A 89 8.35 9.09 39.46
N TYR A 90 9.39 8.34 39.11
CA TYR A 90 9.76 8.01 37.74
C TYR A 90 9.87 6.49 37.64
N GLU A 91 8.96 5.89 36.87
CA GLU A 91 8.94 4.46 36.59
C GLU A 91 9.35 4.22 35.14
N PHE A 92 10.28 3.28 34.94
CA PHE A 92 10.78 2.87 33.64
C PHE A 92 10.73 1.36 33.49
N VAL A 93 10.73 0.89 32.24
CA VAL A 93 10.92 -0.50 31.88
C VAL A 93 12.18 -0.61 31.03
N ALA A 94 13.10 -1.46 31.47
CA ALA A 94 14.34 -1.75 30.77
C ALA A 94 14.28 -3.11 30.09
N PHE A 95 14.86 -3.22 28.90
CA PHE A 95 15.05 -4.46 28.15
C PHE A 95 16.53 -4.61 27.82
N ILE A 96 17.19 -5.67 28.30
CA ILE A 96 18.61 -5.92 28.04
C ILE A 96 18.75 -6.62 26.69
N LYS A 97 19.61 -6.11 25.80
CA LYS A 97 19.78 -6.59 24.42
C LYS A 97 20.86 -7.66 24.26
N LYS A 98 21.88 -7.62 25.12
CA LYS A 98 23.07 -8.49 25.02
C LYS A 98 23.22 -9.32 26.29
N SER A 99 23.80 -10.51 26.17
CA SER A 99 24.07 -11.40 27.30
C SER A 99 25.28 -10.97 28.15
N ILE A 100 25.24 -9.73 28.65
CA ILE A 100 26.28 -9.08 29.46
C ILE A 100 25.57 -8.39 30.62
N ASP A 101 26.11 -8.53 31.84
CA ASP A 101 25.60 -7.86 33.03
C ASP A 101 25.55 -6.34 32.82
N VAL A 102 24.50 -5.70 33.36
CA VAL A 102 24.22 -4.28 33.12
C VAL A 102 24.13 -3.53 34.43
N ASP A 103 24.81 -2.38 34.49
CA ASP A 103 24.63 -1.37 35.51
C ASP A 103 23.82 -0.20 34.96
N PHE A 104 22.61 0.02 35.48
CA PHE A 104 21.85 1.22 35.20
C PHE A 104 22.38 2.37 36.06
N ALA A 105 23.24 3.19 35.47
CA ALA A 105 23.83 4.38 36.10
C ALA A 105 23.33 5.64 35.38
N PHE A 106 22.33 6.30 35.96
CA PHE A 106 21.74 7.50 35.36
C PHE A 106 22.09 8.77 36.13
N ASP A 107 22.20 9.86 35.40
CA ASP A 107 22.39 11.19 35.94
C ASP A 107 21.06 11.95 35.96
N THR A 108 20.88 12.80 36.96
CA THR A 108 19.74 13.70 37.10
C THR A 108 20.22 15.13 37.28
N VAL A 109 19.48 16.10 36.73
CA VAL A 109 19.74 17.51 36.98
C VAL A 109 18.63 18.08 37.85
N MET A 110 19.00 18.53 39.06
CA MET A 110 18.15 19.28 39.95
C MET A 110 18.28 20.77 39.63
N LYS A 111 17.17 21.43 39.34
CA LYS A 111 17.12 22.87 39.14
C LYS A 111 16.42 23.51 40.33
N LYS A 112 17.04 24.55 40.88
CA LYS A 112 16.46 25.39 41.91
C LYS A 112 16.37 26.81 41.38
N THR A 113 15.19 27.41 41.47
CA THR A 113 14.97 28.83 41.18
C THR A 113 14.67 29.61 42.47
N ASN A 114 14.41 30.90 42.35
CA ASN A 114 14.00 31.78 43.44
C ASN A 114 12.65 32.45 43.13
N LYS A 115 11.95 32.93 44.17
CA LYS A 115 10.60 33.50 44.03
C LYS A 115 10.56 34.73 43.13
N ASP A 116 11.61 35.55 43.17
CA ASP A 116 11.70 36.77 42.35
C ASP A 116 11.82 36.44 40.86
N SER A 117 12.59 35.41 40.52
CA SER A 117 12.74 34.89 39.16
C SER A 117 11.39 34.38 38.62
N ILE A 118 10.63 33.62 39.42
CA ILE A 118 9.29 33.15 39.03
C ILE A 118 8.36 34.35 38.79
N LYS A 119 8.35 35.32 39.72
CA LYS A 119 7.51 36.51 39.65
C LYS A 119 7.83 37.37 38.42
N ASN A 120 9.11 37.52 38.08
CA ASN A 120 9.54 38.27 36.91
C ASN A 120 9.11 37.61 35.60
N THR A 121 9.17 36.27 35.51
CA THR A 121 8.65 35.51 34.36
C THR A 121 7.14 35.67 34.19
N VAL A 122 6.36 35.57 35.28
CA VAL A 122 4.89 35.70 35.24
C VAL A 122 4.44 37.13 34.90
N LEU A 123 5.19 38.15 35.30
CA LEU A 123 4.85 39.56 35.08
C LEU A 123 5.38 40.15 33.76
N GLY A 124 6.13 39.39 32.95
CA GLY A 124 6.55 39.80 31.59
C GLY A 124 7.38 41.08 31.54
N ARG A 125 8.34 41.27 32.45
CA ARG A 125 9.16 42.49 32.50
C ARG A 125 10.35 42.40 31.54
N ASP A 126 10.38 43.28 30.53
CA ASP A 126 11.36 43.32 29.43
C ASP A 126 12.86 43.48 29.82
N ASN A 127 13.19 43.69 31.10
CA ASN A 127 14.57 43.94 31.56
C ASN A 127 15.06 43.03 32.71
N ALA A 128 14.34 41.95 33.03
CA ALA A 128 14.80 40.97 34.02
C ALA A 128 15.41 39.75 33.32
N SER A 129 16.55 39.26 33.79
CA SER A 129 17.13 37.99 33.34
C SER A 129 16.07 36.88 33.43
N TYR A 130 15.72 36.31 32.28
CA TYR A 130 14.78 35.19 32.20
C TYR A 130 15.39 33.98 32.94
N GLU A 131 14.72 33.56 34.01
CA GLU A 131 14.93 32.31 34.74
C GLU A 131 16.37 32.01 35.21
N GLU A 132 16.72 32.51 36.40
CA GLU A 132 17.96 32.11 37.07
C GLU A 132 17.77 30.77 37.78
N TYR A 133 18.31 29.70 37.18
CA TYR A 133 18.38 28.38 37.80
C TYR A 133 19.79 28.08 38.32
N THR A 134 19.87 27.66 39.58
CA THR A 134 21.01 26.88 40.06
C THR A 134 20.81 25.43 39.64
N LYS A 135 21.72 24.88 38.83
CA LYS A 135 21.69 23.50 38.34
C LYS A 135 22.67 22.64 39.14
N THR A 136 22.19 21.57 39.75
CA THR A 136 23.01 20.58 40.45
C THR A 136 22.88 19.24 39.76
N LYS A 137 23.99 18.65 39.32
CA LYS A 137 24.02 17.29 38.78
C LYS A 137 24.10 16.28 39.92
N ILE A 138 23.25 15.27 39.89
CA ILE A 138 23.16 14.22 40.90
C ILE A 138 23.31 12.89 40.18
N LYS A 139 24.25 12.06 40.63
CA LYS A 139 24.36 10.67 40.17
C LYS A 139 23.37 9.81 40.95
N GLN A 140 22.53 9.06 40.24
CA GLN A 140 21.62 8.12 40.88
C GLN A 140 22.36 6.86 41.35
N LYS A 141 21.75 6.13 42.27
CA LYS A 141 22.27 4.83 42.72
C LYS A 141 22.29 3.87 41.53
N ASN A 142 23.44 3.23 41.32
CA ASN A 142 23.58 2.18 40.31
C ASN A 142 22.71 0.98 40.65
N LEU A 143 21.94 0.51 39.66
CA LEU A 143 21.16 -0.72 39.76
C LEU A 143 21.82 -1.79 38.90
N HIS A 144 22.41 -2.79 39.55
CA HIS A 144 23.07 -3.91 38.88
C HIS A 144 22.07 -5.03 38.58
N VAL A 145 22.12 -5.57 37.36
CA VAL A 145 21.32 -6.74 36.94
C VAL A 145 22.21 -7.76 36.22
N GLU A 146 22.23 -8.98 36.76
CA GLU A 146 22.86 -10.14 36.13
C GLU A 146 22.02 -10.67 34.97
N VAL A 147 22.65 -10.99 33.83
CA VAL A 147 21.93 -11.54 32.67
C VAL A 147 22.04 -13.06 32.60
N VAL A 148 20.89 -13.72 32.56
CA VAL A 148 20.80 -15.14 32.23
C VAL A 148 20.96 -15.31 30.72
N LYS A 149 22.02 -16.02 30.31
CA LYS A 149 22.31 -16.28 28.90
C LYS A 149 21.23 -17.15 28.28
N THR A 150 20.71 -16.74 27.13
CA THR A 150 19.78 -17.49 26.30
C THR A 150 19.91 -17.03 24.85
N ASP A 151 19.76 -17.96 23.91
CA ASP A 151 19.73 -17.66 22.47
C ASP A 151 18.30 -17.38 21.98
N ILE A 152 17.30 -17.51 22.86
CA ILE A 152 15.90 -17.28 22.54
C ILE A 152 15.57 -15.80 22.73
N ALA A 153 15.20 -15.14 21.63
CA ALA A 153 14.88 -13.72 21.65
C ALA A 153 13.56 -13.39 22.37
N LEU A 154 12.58 -14.29 22.35
CA LEU A 154 11.24 -14.06 22.89
C LEU A 154 11.16 -14.53 24.35
N VAL A 155 10.72 -13.67 25.25
CA VAL A 155 10.66 -13.91 26.69
C VAL A 155 9.34 -13.37 27.24
N GLY A 156 8.63 -14.18 28.01
CA GLY A 156 7.36 -13.75 28.59
C GLY A 156 6.46 -14.87 29.08
N ASN A 157 5.24 -14.50 29.41
CA ASN A 157 4.14 -15.40 29.70
C ASN A 157 3.15 -15.33 28.55
N LEU A 158 3.32 -16.21 27.57
CA LEU A 158 2.61 -16.14 26.30
C LEU A 158 1.61 -17.27 26.15
N VAL A 159 0.50 -16.98 25.47
CA VAL A 159 -0.55 -17.93 25.12
C VAL A 159 -0.85 -17.77 23.63
N LEU A 160 -0.97 -18.90 22.94
CA LEU A 160 -1.31 -18.97 21.53
C LEU A 160 -2.76 -19.40 21.36
N GLU A 161 -3.48 -18.67 20.53
CA GLU A 161 -4.81 -19.01 20.05
C GLU A 161 -4.80 -19.01 18.53
N VAL A 162 -5.38 -20.04 17.91
CA VAL A 162 -5.46 -20.18 16.46
C VAL A 162 -6.92 -20.28 16.07
N LYS A 163 -7.44 -19.25 15.40
CA LYS A 163 -8.77 -19.29 14.78
C LYS A 163 -8.60 -19.70 13.33
N LYS A 164 -9.43 -20.61 12.86
CA LYS A 164 -9.31 -21.14 11.50
C LYS A 164 -10.66 -21.67 11.03
N ASP A 165 -10.88 -21.61 9.73
CA ASP A 165 -12.07 -22.18 9.12
C ASP A 165 -12.03 -23.71 9.17
N THR A 166 -13.17 -24.33 8.82
CA THR A 166 -13.23 -25.76 8.54
C THR A 166 -12.24 -26.08 7.41
N PRO A 167 -11.37 -27.08 7.54
CA PRO A 167 -10.29 -27.36 6.58
C PRO A 167 -10.79 -28.05 5.31
N HIS A 168 -11.84 -27.50 4.72
CA HIS A 168 -12.53 -28.01 3.53
C HIS A 168 -12.98 -26.81 2.69
N VAL A 169 -12.38 -26.63 1.51
CA VAL A 169 -12.63 -25.49 0.62
C VAL A 169 -12.74 -25.95 -0.83
N LYS A 170 -13.36 -25.14 -1.70
CA LYS A 170 -13.31 -25.41 -3.15
C LYS A 170 -11.97 -24.95 -3.74
N ALA A 171 -11.59 -25.50 -4.88
CA ALA A 171 -10.40 -25.03 -5.58
C ALA A 171 -10.47 -23.52 -5.85
N TYR A 172 -9.36 -22.82 -5.58
CA TYR A 172 -9.20 -21.37 -5.65
C TYR A 172 -9.97 -20.55 -4.60
N GLU A 173 -10.70 -21.20 -3.69
CA GLU A 173 -11.30 -20.55 -2.54
C GLU A 173 -10.25 -20.38 -1.41
N PRO A 174 -10.20 -19.22 -0.73
CA PRO A 174 -9.25 -19.01 0.36
C PRO A 174 -9.66 -19.76 1.63
N TYR A 175 -8.72 -20.52 2.17
CA TYR A 175 -8.79 -21.01 3.55
C TYR A 175 -8.24 -19.95 4.51
N HIS A 176 -9.03 -19.49 5.49
CA HIS A 176 -8.59 -18.46 6.43
C HIS A 176 -8.06 -19.05 7.74
N MET A 177 -6.99 -18.43 8.24
CA MET A 177 -6.42 -18.69 9.56
C MET A 177 -5.99 -17.37 10.19
N GLU A 178 -6.25 -17.21 11.49
CA GLU A 178 -5.77 -16.10 12.30
C GLU A 178 -4.96 -16.67 13.47
N ILE A 179 -3.71 -16.25 13.57
CA ILE A 179 -2.81 -16.60 14.66
C ILE A 179 -2.80 -15.43 15.64
N ILE A 180 -3.16 -15.71 16.89
CA ILE A 180 -3.26 -14.72 17.96
C ILE A 180 -2.32 -15.12 19.09
N ILE A 181 -1.38 -14.24 19.43
CA ILE A 181 -0.46 -14.39 20.56
C ILE A 181 -0.85 -13.36 21.61
N LYS A 182 -1.17 -13.82 22.82
CA LYS A 182 -1.57 -12.98 23.96
C LYS A 182 -0.59 -13.16 25.10
N GLY A 183 -0.38 -12.12 25.90
CA GLY A 183 0.39 -12.27 27.12
C GLY A 183 1.17 -11.04 27.50
N GLU A 184 2.25 -11.28 28.24
CA GLU A 184 3.14 -10.26 28.79
C GLU A 184 4.59 -10.65 28.49
N GLY A 185 5.42 -9.68 28.12
CA GLY A 185 6.84 -9.89 27.84
C GLY A 185 7.37 -8.91 26.79
N ASN A 186 8.28 -9.34 25.92
CA ASN A 186 8.74 -8.53 24.79
C ASN A 186 7.93 -8.78 23.51
N LEU A 187 6.59 -8.68 23.60
CA LEU A 187 5.68 -8.91 22.46
C LEU A 187 6.01 -8.06 21.21
N ASP A 188 6.61 -6.88 21.39
CA ASP A 188 6.96 -6.00 20.27
C ASP A 188 8.07 -6.58 19.37
N GLU A 189 8.89 -7.48 19.90
CA GLU A 189 9.99 -8.16 19.17
C GLU A 189 9.51 -9.33 18.29
N ILE A 190 8.24 -9.72 18.38
CA ILE A 190 7.68 -10.79 17.56
C ILE A 190 7.67 -10.34 16.09
N LYS A 191 8.43 -11.07 15.27
CA LYS A 191 8.49 -10.87 13.81
C LYS A 191 7.21 -11.39 13.14
N PRO A 192 6.81 -10.81 12.00
CA PRO A 192 5.73 -11.34 11.18
C PRO A 192 5.96 -12.83 10.86
N LEU A 193 4.91 -13.63 11.01
CA LEU A 193 4.95 -15.05 10.71
C LEU A 193 4.78 -15.25 9.19
N GLU A 194 5.49 -16.24 8.65
CA GLU A 194 5.48 -16.56 7.23
C GLU A 194 5.27 -18.06 7.03
N PHE A 195 4.45 -18.40 6.03
CA PHE A 195 4.26 -19.77 5.57
C PHE A 195 4.69 -19.87 4.11
N LYS A 196 5.43 -20.93 3.79
CA LYS A 196 5.80 -21.29 2.42
C LYS A 196 5.31 -22.70 2.16
N ILE A 197 4.42 -22.84 1.19
CA ILE A 197 3.76 -24.09 0.82
C ILE A 197 3.78 -24.17 -0.70
N ASP A 198 4.23 -25.29 -1.24
CA ASP A 198 4.31 -25.48 -2.69
C ASP A 198 2.91 -25.47 -3.31
N ASN A 199 2.77 -24.84 -4.48
CA ASN A 199 1.52 -24.72 -5.24
C ASN A 199 0.35 -24.04 -4.49
N VAL A 200 0.62 -23.34 -3.38
CA VAL A 200 -0.38 -22.59 -2.62
C VAL A 200 0.05 -21.14 -2.52
N LYS A 201 -0.85 -20.23 -2.92
CA LYS A 201 -0.63 -18.81 -2.75
C LYS A 201 -1.03 -18.41 -1.32
N VAL A 202 -0.04 -17.98 -0.55
CA VAL A 202 -0.23 -17.53 0.84
C VAL A 202 -0.31 -16.01 0.87
N PHE A 203 -1.42 -15.48 1.37
CA PHE A 203 -1.60 -14.07 1.66
C PHE A 203 -1.50 -13.84 3.16
N ALA A 204 -0.43 -13.18 3.59
CA ALA A 204 -0.26 -12.76 4.96
C ALA A 204 -0.76 -11.32 5.15
N GLY A 205 -1.72 -11.13 6.03
CA GLY A 205 -2.17 -9.82 6.47
C GLY A 205 -1.10 -9.11 7.29
N LYS A 206 -1.25 -7.79 7.46
CA LYS A 206 -0.40 -7.00 8.35
C LYS A 206 -0.56 -7.52 9.78
N VAL A 207 0.55 -7.52 10.53
CA VAL A 207 0.52 -7.81 11.97
C VAL A 207 -0.19 -6.67 12.69
N ILE A 208 -1.22 -7.00 13.46
CA ILE A 208 -1.93 -6.07 14.34
C ILE A 208 -1.34 -6.25 15.75
N LYS A 209 -0.78 -5.18 16.31
CA LYS A 209 -0.23 -5.14 17.66
C LYS A 209 -1.09 -4.20 18.51
N ASP A 210 -1.89 -4.78 19.39
CA ASP A 210 -2.62 -4.06 20.43
C ASP A 210 -1.92 -4.34 21.77
N ILE A 211 -0.84 -3.59 22.02
CA ILE A 211 0.05 -3.81 23.17
C ILE A 211 0.28 -2.50 23.93
N GLN A 212 0.37 -2.62 25.24
CA GLN A 212 0.66 -1.53 26.16
C GLN A 212 1.88 -1.88 27.02
N LEU A 213 2.74 -0.90 27.28
CA LEU A 213 3.84 -1.07 28.20
C LEU A 213 3.34 -1.11 29.66
N THR A 214 3.77 -2.14 30.39
CA THR A 214 3.50 -2.38 31.82
C THR A 214 4.81 -2.67 32.55
N LYS A 215 4.75 -2.86 33.89
CA LYS A 215 5.94 -3.19 34.70
C LYS A 215 6.62 -4.50 34.29
N ASP A 216 5.86 -5.41 33.69
CA ASP A 216 6.32 -6.73 33.26
C ASP A 216 6.61 -6.80 31.75
N GLY A 217 6.67 -5.65 31.08
CA GLY A 217 6.96 -5.53 29.65
C GLY A 217 5.76 -5.10 28.84
N TYR A 218 5.71 -5.46 27.56
CA TYR A 218 4.54 -5.26 26.73
C TYR A 218 3.48 -6.32 27.06
N SER A 219 2.31 -5.85 27.44
CA SER A 219 1.12 -6.68 27.66
C SER A 219 0.10 -6.42 26.57
N GLY A 220 -0.53 -7.46 26.05
CA GLY A 220 -1.62 -7.32 25.09
C GLY A 220 -1.73 -8.46 24.11
N ILE A 221 -2.11 -8.11 22.88
CA ILE A 221 -2.50 -9.05 21.83
C ILE A 221 -1.76 -8.70 20.53
N LEU A 222 -1.14 -9.71 19.94
CA LEU A 222 -0.63 -9.68 18.59
C LEU A 222 -1.47 -10.63 17.73
N SER A 223 -1.99 -10.16 16.60
CA SER A 223 -2.74 -10.97 15.65
C SER A 223 -2.19 -10.84 14.23
N GLN A 224 -2.16 -11.96 13.50
CA GLN A 224 -1.87 -11.98 12.08
C GLN A 224 -2.82 -12.93 11.36
N LYS A 225 -3.48 -12.41 10.31
CA LYS A 225 -4.42 -13.15 9.47
C LYS A 225 -3.72 -13.70 8.24
N PHE A 226 -4.14 -14.87 7.80
CA PHE A 226 -3.65 -15.58 6.64
C PHE A 226 -4.81 -16.06 5.77
N ALA A 227 -4.63 -16.02 4.46
CA ALA A 227 -5.48 -16.69 3.50
C ALA A 227 -4.62 -17.59 2.61
N PHE A 228 -4.97 -18.87 2.52
CA PHE A 228 -4.26 -19.88 1.73
C PHE A 228 -5.13 -20.26 0.53
N VAL A 229 -4.62 -20.08 -0.68
CA VAL A 229 -5.36 -20.37 -1.91
C VAL A 229 -4.62 -21.44 -2.70
N GLY A 230 -5.25 -22.60 -2.87
CA GLY A 230 -4.72 -23.74 -3.62
C GLY A 230 -5.76 -24.32 -4.58
N SER A 231 -5.29 -25.06 -5.59
CA SER A 231 -6.13 -25.82 -6.53
C SER A 231 -6.26 -27.30 -6.16
N GLU A 232 -5.40 -27.79 -5.29
CA GLU A 232 -5.31 -29.19 -4.85
C GLU A 232 -5.14 -29.23 -3.32
N GLU A 233 -5.32 -30.40 -2.72
CA GLU A 233 -5.11 -30.59 -1.27
C GLU A 233 -3.71 -30.14 -0.85
N PHE A 234 -3.63 -29.45 0.29
CA PHE A 234 -2.36 -28.96 0.81
C PHE A 234 -2.28 -29.08 2.32
N ILE A 235 -1.05 -29.04 2.83
CA ILE A 235 -0.77 -29.09 4.27
C ILE A 235 -0.12 -27.78 4.69
N ILE A 236 -0.78 -27.06 5.60
CA ILE A 236 -0.17 -25.94 6.30
C ILE A 236 0.80 -26.52 7.33
N PRO A 237 2.11 -26.22 7.25
CA PRO A 237 3.10 -26.85 8.08
C PRO A 237 2.97 -26.40 9.54
N LYS A 238 3.41 -27.27 10.46
CA LYS A 238 3.52 -26.95 11.88
C LYS A 238 4.51 -25.79 12.07
N LEU A 239 4.11 -24.79 12.85
CA LEU A 239 4.97 -23.66 13.22
C LEU A 239 5.28 -23.73 14.72
N ASN A 240 6.56 -23.61 15.07
CA ASN A 240 7.04 -23.59 16.45
C ASN A 240 7.70 -22.24 16.74
N ILE A 241 7.14 -21.48 17.68
CA ILE A 241 7.71 -20.21 18.14
C ILE A 241 8.30 -20.44 19.52
N LYS A 242 9.63 -20.53 19.59
CA LYS A 242 10.36 -20.73 20.86
C LYS A 242 10.34 -19.45 21.69
N TYR A 243 10.12 -19.59 22.99
CA TYR A 243 10.16 -18.49 23.95
C TYR A 243 10.66 -18.97 25.32
N VAL A 244 11.15 -18.07 26.16
CA VAL A 244 11.42 -18.36 27.58
C VAL A 244 10.16 -18.06 28.38
N ASN A 245 9.61 -19.08 29.02
CA ASN A 245 8.45 -18.94 29.89
C ASN A 245 8.89 -18.47 31.28
N LEU A 246 8.49 -17.25 31.67
CA LEU A 246 8.91 -16.65 32.94
C LEU A 246 8.31 -17.33 34.17
N LYS A 247 7.08 -17.86 34.08
CA LYS A 247 6.45 -18.64 35.16
C LYS A 247 7.17 -19.95 35.42
N LEU A 248 7.55 -20.65 34.34
CA LEU A 248 8.22 -21.96 34.42
C LEU A 248 9.75 -21.85 34.53
N LYS A 249 10.30 -20.65 34.29
CA LYS A 249 11.74 -20.35 34.24
C LYS A 249 12.52 -21.30 33.31
N LYS A 250 11.93 -21.63 32.18
CA LYS A 250 12.52 -22.53 31.19
C LYS A 250 12.05 -22.18 29.78
N GLU A 251 12.76 -22.71 28.80
CA GLU A 251 12.36 -22.65 27.41
C GLU A 251 11.07 -23.43 27.17
N ASP A 252 10.21 -22.87 26.32
CA ASP A 252 8.95 -23.46 25.90
C ASP A 252 8.66 -23.05 24.44
N ALA A 253 7.61 -23.60 23.84
CA ALA A 253 7.23 -23.30 22.46
C ALA A 253 5.74 -23.09 22.30
N LEU A 254 5.36 -22.00 21.62
CA LEU A 254 4.00 -21.84 21.09
C LEU A 254 3.90 -22.65 19.80
N VAL A 255 2.96 -23.58 19.77
CA VAL A 255 2.83 -24.56 18.68
C VAL A 255 1.54 -24.32 17.90
N VAL A 256 1.68 -23.95 16.63
CA VAL A 256 0.58 -24.01 15.65
C VAL A 256 0.64 -25.38 15.01
N ASN A 257 -0.39 -26.19 15.23
CA ASN A 257 -0.46 -27.54 14.67
C ASN A 257 -0.62 -27.50 13.15
N ALA A 258 -0.05 -28.50 12.47
CA ALA A 258 -0.25 -28.69 11.05
C ALA A 258 -1.74 -28.89 10.72
N VAL A 259 -2.17 -28.37 9.58
CA VAL A 259 -3.55 -28.48 9.12
C VAL A 259 -3.54 -29.02 7.71
N LYS A 260 -4.13 -30.20 7.51
CA LYS A 260 -4.44 -30.72 6.18
C LYS A 260 -5.73 -30.03 5.72
N VAL A 261 -5.68 -29.32 4.59
CA VAL A 261 -6.84 -28.68 3.97
C VAL A 261 -7.26 -29.51 2.77
N GLU A 262 -8.50 -29.99 2.80
CA GLU A 262 -9.12 -30.72 1.70
C GLU A 262 -9.66 -29.72 0.68
N VAL A 263 -9.35 -29.95 -0.59
CA VAL A 263 -9.74 -29.06 -1.69
C VAL A 263 -10.63 -29.82 -2.66
N GLU A 264 -11.92 -29.47 -2.67
CA GLU A 264 -12.84 -29.99 -3.68
C GLU A 264 -12.51 -29.43 -5.05
N LYS A 265 -12.77 -30.22 -6.10
CA LYS A 265 -12.68 -29.72 -7.46
C LYS A 265 -13.57 -28.48 -7.59
N GLY A 266 -12.97 -27.39 -8.06
CA GLY A 266 -13.66 -26.11 -8.25
C GLY A 266 -14.78 -26.21 -9.28
N PHE A 267 -15.45 -25.07 -9.48
CA PHE A 267 -16.54 -24.94 -10.45
C PHE A 267 -16.10 -25.42 -11.83
N LYS A 268 -16.93 -26.25 -12.46
CA LYS A 268 -16.73 -26.60 -13.87
C LYS A 268 -17.00 -25.35 -14.72
N ALA A 269 -16.37 -25.24 -15.89
CA ALA A 269 -16.55 -24.07 -16.77
C ALA A 269 -18.05 -23.83 -17.11
N GLU A 270 -18.84 -24.90 -17.12
CA GLU A 270 -20.29 -24.90 -17.35
C GLU A 270 -21.12 -24.33 -16.18
N GLU A 271 -20.53 -24.17 -14.98
CA GLU A 271 -21.17 -23.58 -13.80
C GLU A 271 -20.83 -22.09 -13.62
N LEU A 272 -19.71 -21.62 -14.22
CA LEU A 272 -19.27 -20.22 -14.17
C LEU A 272 -19.79 -19.37 -15.32
N LEU A 273 -20.19 -20.03 -16.41
CA LEU A 273 -20.83 -19.39 -17.56
C LEU A 273 -22.33 -19.48 -17.37
N ASP A 274 -23.02 -18.35 -17.37
CA ASP A 274 -24.47 -18.35 -17.58
C ASP A 274 -24.74 -19.13 -18.88
N LYS A 275 -25.66 -20.10 -18.83
CA LYS A 275 -26.21 -20.65 -20.06
C LYS A 275 -26.89 -19.50 -20.79
N ALA A 276 -26.19 -18.92 -21.75
CA ALA A 276 -26.79 -17.97 -22.65
C ALA A 276 -27.84 -18.77 -23.43
N ASP A 277 -29.10 -18.62 -23.06
CA ASP A 277 -30.23 -18.89 -23.95
C ASP A 277 -30.18 -17.83 -25.07
N GLU A 278 -29.11 -17.86 -25.87
CA GLU A 278 -29.12 -17.26 -27.18
C GLU A 278 -30.01 -18.16 -28.03
N ASP A 279 -31.32 -17.90 -27.94
CA ASP A 279 -32.21 -18.16 -29.06
C ASP A 279 -31.54 -17.52 -30.28
N PHE A 280 -30.92 -18.35 -31.12
CA PHE A 280 -30.24 -17.92 -32.34
C PHE A 280 -31.30 -17.36 -33.29
N LYS A 281 -31.73 -16.11 -33.06
CA LYS A 281 -32.71 -15.40 -33.87
C LYS A 281 -31.98 -14.97 -35.13
N ILE A 282 -32.04 -15.83 -36.13
CA ILE A 282 -31.58 -15.53 -37.47
C ILE A 282 -32.28 -14.24 -37.91
N ASN A 283 -31.54 -13.13 -37.95
CA ASN A 283 -32.06 -11.89 -38.51
C ASN A 283 -32.09 -12.03 -40.03
N TYR A 284 -33.29 -12.26 -40.57
CA TYR A 284 -33.54 -12.40 -42.00
C TYR A 284 -33.10 -11.18 -42.82
N GLU A 285 -32.86 -10.01 -42.19
CA GLU A 285 -32.24 -8.85 -42.85
C GLU A 285 -30.85 -9.17 -43.41
N TYR A 286 -30.05 -10.00 -42.74
CA TYR A 286 -28.75 -10.42 -43.26
C TYR A 286 -28.87 -11.27 -44.52
N PHE A 287 -29.95 -12.05 -44.65
CA PHE A 287 -30.26 -12.73 -45.90
C PHE A 287 -30.60 -11.74 -47.00
N TYR A 288 -31.37 -10.67 -46.72
CA TYR A 288 -31.63 -9.63 -47.71
C TYR A 288 -30.34 -8.94 -48.19
N TYR A 289 -29.40 -8.62 -47.28
CA TYR A 289 -28.11 -8.06 -47.67
C TYR A 289 -27.28 -9.03 -48.52
N PHE A 290 -27.27 -10.32 -48.14
CA PHE A 290 -26.58 -11.36 -48.91
C PHE A 290 -27.21 -11.53 -50.31
N PHE A 291 -28.53 -11.60 -50.41
CA PHE A 291 -29.23 -11.70 -51.69
C PHE A 291 -29.06 -10.45 -52.54
N ALA A 292 -29.11 -9.25 -51.95
CA ALA A 292 -28.84 -8.00 -52.67
C ALA A 292 -27.42 -7.97 -53.23
N PHE A 293 -26.43 -8.43 -52.46
CA PHE A 293 -25.05 -8.55 -52.90
C PHE A 293 -24.92 -9.54 -54.07
N VAL A 294 -25.51 -10.74 -53.95
CA VAL A 294 -25.51 -11.75 -55.03
C VAL A 294 -26.22 -11.24 -56.28
N LEU A 295 -27.38 -10.58 -56.13
CA LEU A 295 -28.14 -10.03 -57.24
C LEU A 295 -27.36 -8.91 -57.95
N GLY A 296 -26.75 -8.00 -57.19
CA GLY A 296 -25.89 -6.95 -57.73
C GLY A 296 -24.68 -7.52 -58.50
N PHE A 297 -24.05 -8.55 -57.96
CA PHE A 297 -22.96 -9.26 -58.63
C PHE A 297 -23.41 -9.93 -59.95
N LEU A 298 -24.58 -10.56 -59.94
CA LEU A 298 -25.16 -11.18 -61.14
C LEU A 298 -25.52 -10.13 -62.21
N ILE A 299 -26.16 -9.02 -61.82
CA ILE A 299 -26.49 -7.91 -62.74
C ILE A 299 -25.22 -7.33 -63.36
N SER A 300 -24.14 -7.18 -62.58
CA SER A 300 -22.85 -6.68 -63.07
C SER A 300 -22.25 -7.59 -64.17
N LYS A 301 -22.51 -8.90 -64.13
CA LYS A 301 -22.04 -9.85 -65.15
C LYS A 301 -22.88 -9.85 -66.43
N ILE A 302 -24.06 -9.24 -66.44
CA ILE A 302 -24.88 -9.15 -67.65
C ILE A 302 -24.33 -8.02 -68.54
N LYS A 303 -23.65 -8.39 -69.62
CA LYS A 303 -23.23 -7.45 -70.67
C LYS A 303 -24.46 -6.94 -71.43
N LEU A 304 -25.03 -5.82 -70.98
CA LEU A 304 -26.10 -5.10 -71.66
C LEU A 304 -25.61 -4.59 -73.04
N LYS A 305 -25.88 -5.37 -74.10
CA LYS A 305 -25.67 -4.97 -75.49
C LYS A 305 -26.74 -3.93 -75.85
N LYS A 306 -26.39 -2.65 -75.82
CA LYS A 306 -27.21 -1.59 -76.46
C LYS A 306 -27.18 -1.76 -77.99
N PRO A 307 -28.31 -1.74 -78.70
CA PRO A 307 -28.34 -1.84 -80.16
C PRO A 307 -27.78 -0.55 -80.80
N LYS A 308 -26.70 -0.68 -81.60
CA LYS A 308 -26.21 0.35 -82.53
C LYS A 308 -26.99 0.22 -83.85
N LYS A 309 -27.79 1.22 -84.23
CA LYS A 309 -28.29 1.38 -85.61
C LYS A 309 -27.15 1.94 -86.48
N GLN A 310 -26.62 1.13 -87.39
CA GLN A 310 -25.74 1.59 -88.49
C GLN A 310 -26.57 1.64 -89.77
N LEU A 311 -26.86 2.85 -90.26
CA LEU A 311 -27.32 3.08 -91.63
C LEU A 311 -26.09 3.02 -92.54
N LEU A 312 -26.13 2.17 -93.56
CA LEU A 312 -25.07 2.00 -94.54
C LEU A 312 -24.88 3.33 -95.31
N GLU A 313 -23.67 3.90 -95.28
CA GLU A 313 -23.33 5.24 -95.81
C GLU A 313 -23.80 5.50 -97.25
N ASP A 314 -23.92 4.46 -98.05
CA ASP A 314 -24.34 4.58 -99.44
C ASP A 314 -25.83 4.89 -99.61
N GLU A 315 -26.71 4.42 -98.70
CA GLU A 315 -28.13 4.82 -98.73
C GLU A 315 -28.32 6.27 -98.32
N ALA A 316 -27.59 6.72 -97.30
CA ALA A 316 -27.63 8.11 -96.84
C ALA A 316 -27.12 9.09 -97.92
N PHE A 317 -26.12 8.69 -98.70
CA PHE A 317 -25.66 9.48 -99.85
C PHE A 317 -26.73 9.59 -100.94
N LYS A 318 -27.36 8.46 -101.29
CA LYS A 318 -28.42 8.39 -102.29
C LYS A 318 -29.63 9.25 -101.92
N GLU A 319 -30.04 9.20 -100.65
CA GLU A 319 -31.13 10.02 -100.14
C GLU A 319 -30.82 11.51 -100.21
N LYS A 320 -29.60 11.91 -99.81
CA LYS A 320 -29.16 13.32 -99.91
C LYS A 320 -29.19 13.83 -101.34
N VAL A 321 -28.61 13.08 -102.29
CA VAL A 321 -28.62 13.46 -103.71
C VAL A 321 -30.05 13.56 -104.26
N LYS A 322 -30.95 12.65 -103.86
CA LYS A 322 -32.33 12.68 -104.32
C LYS A 322 -33.07 13.93 -103.84
N ASN A 323 -32.85 14.33 -102.59
CA ASN A 323 -33.58 15.44 -101.94
C ASN A 323 -33.00 16.84 -102.24
N THR A 324 -31.90 16.95 -102.99
CA THR A 324 -31.32 18.25 -103.35
C THR A 324 -31.96 18.86 -104.59
N ASP A 325 -32.46 20.09 -104.49
CA ASP A 325 -33.15 20.77 -105.62
C ASP A 325 -32.29 21.82 -106.32
N SER A 326 -31.07 22.09 -105.83
CA SER A 326 -30.13 23.07 -106.38
C SER A 326 -28.90 22.40 -106.98
N LEU A 327 -28.52 22.84 -108.20
CA LEU A 327 -27.31 22.35 -108.88
C LEU A 327 -26.03 22.63 -108.07
N GLY A 328 -25.96 23.79 -107.40
CA GLY A 328 -24.78 24.16 -106.60
C GLY A 328 -24.57 23.23 -105.41
N GLU A 329 -25.65 22.89 -104.71
CA GLU A 329 -25.59 21.98 -103.56
C GLU A 329 -25.28 20.54 -103.99
N LEU A 330 -25.81 20.12 -105.15
CA LEU A 330 -25.50 18.81 -105.73
C LEU A 330 -23.99 18.68 -106.04
N SER A 331 -23.38 19.73 -106.60
CA SER A 331 -21.94 19.75 -106.87
C SER A 331 -21.10 19.52 -105.61
N VAL A 332 -21.47 20.17 -104.50
CA VAL A 332 -20.78 20.01 -103.21
C VAL A 332 -20.91 18.58 -102.69
N ILE A 333 -22.12 17.99 -102.74
CA ILE A 333 -22.35 16.62 -102.29
C ILE A 333 -21.50 15.62 -103.09
N LEU A 334 -21.39 15.81 -104.40
CA LEU A 334 -20.56 14.96 -105.27
C LEU A 334 -19.06 15.11 -104.97
N ALA A 335 -18.60 16.34 -104.78
CA ALA A 335 -17.20 16.62 -104.45
C ALA A 335 -16.79 15.98 -103.11
N LEU A 336 -17.70 15.98 -102.13
CA LEU A 336 -17.46 15.40 -100.81
C LEU A 336 -17.43 13.87 -100.82
N LYS A 337 -18.23 13.20 -101.66
CA LYS A 337 -18.22 11.73 -101.74
C LYS A 337 -16.98 11.23 -102.45
N ASP A 338 -16.72 11.72 -103.68
CA ASP A 338 -15.50 11.41 -104.43
C ASP A 338 -15.33 12.39 -105.60
N ARG A 339 -14.55 13.46 -105.37
CA ARG A 339 -14.32 14.50 -106.36
C ARG A 339 -13.74 13.98 -107.68
N LYS A 340 -12.85 12.99 -107.67
CA LYS A 340 -12.21 12.49 -108.90
C LYS A 340 -13.20 11.73 -109.77
N LYS A 341 -14.04 10.90 -109.14
CA LYS A 341 -15.04 10.11 -109.86
C LYS A 341 -16.08 10.98 -110.56
N TYR A 342 -16.48 12.09 -109.96
CA TYR A 342 -17.55 12.97 -110.46
C TYR A 342 -17.07 14.30 -111.05
N GLU A 343 -15.76 14.46 -111.25
CA GLU A 343 -15.12 15.72 -111.67
C GLU A 343 -15.78 16.35 -112.90
N LYS A 344 -16.11 15.53 -113.91
CA LYS A 344 -16.75 16.01 -115.13
C LYS A 344 -18.14 16.62 -114.88
N LEU A 345 -18.95 15.99 -114.02
CA LEU A 345 -20.29 16.48 -113.66
C LEU A 345 -20.19 17.78 -112.85
N ILE A 346 -19.24 17.83 -111.92
CA ILE A 346 -18.95 19.02 -111.11
C ILE A 346 -18.56 20.19 -112.02
N LEU A 347 -17.66 19.97 -112.98
CA LEU A 347 -17.25 21.00 -113.95
C LEU A 347 -18.39 21.47 -114.85
N GLU A 348 -19.29 20.58 -115.28
CA GLU A 348 -20.47 20.96 -116.08
C GLU A 348 -21.43 21.87 -115.29
N ILE A 349 -21.55 21.63 -113.98
CA ILE A 349 -22.31 22.50 -113.08
C ILE A 349 -21.60 23.85 -112.90
N GLU A 350 -20.31 23.85 -112.57
CA GLU A 350 -19.54 25.07 -112.28
C GLU A 350 -19.40 25.99 -113.49
N THR A 351 -19.26 25.43 -114.69
CA THR A 351 -19.20 26.19 -115.95
C THR A 351 -20.59 26.64 -116.45
N LYS A 352 -21.66 26.38 -115.68
CA LYS A 352 -23.07 26.70 -116.00
C LYS A 352 -23.57 26.11 -117.33
N LYS A 353 -22.95 25.02 -117.79
CA LYS A 353 -23.43 24.26 -118.95
C LYS A 353 -24.61 23.36 -118.59
N ALA A 354 -24.68 22.90 -117.34
CA ALA A 354 -25.83 22.18 -116.84
C ALA A 354 -26.98 23.14 -116.48
N THR A 355 -28.11 23.01 -117.17
CA THR A 355 -29.33 23.79 -116.91
C THR A 355 -30.42 23.01 -116.18
N ASN A 356 -30.28 21.69 -116.01
CA ASN A 356 -31.31 20.85 -115.37
C ASN A 356 -30.71 19.77 -114.43
N ILE A 357 -31.08 19.85 -113.16
CA ILE A 357 -30.60 18.97 -112.07
C ILE A 357 -31.02 17.51 -112.23
N ASN A 358 -32.20 17.23 -112.81
CA ASN A 358 -32.71 15.87 -112.94
C ASN A 358 -31.90 15.05 -113.93
N LYS A 359 -31.30 15.69 -114.94
CA LYS A 359 -30.42 15.02 -115.88
C LYS A 359 -29.17 14.47 -115.18
N ILE A 360 -28.56 15.29 -114.30
CA ILE A 360 -27.35 14.90 -113.56
C ILE A 360 -27.66 13.79 -112.54
N LYS A 361 -28.78 13.88 -111.82
CA LYS A 361 -29.22 12.81 -110.89
C LYS A 361 -29.37 11.46 -111.59
N LYS A 362 -29.83 11.45 -112.84
CA LYS A 362 -29.96 10.23 -113.66
C LYS A 362 -28.60 9.60 -113.97
N GLU A 363 -27.61 10.41 -114.34
CA GLU A 363 -26.25 9.92 -114.67
C GLU A 363 -25.51 9.36 -113.44
N ILE A 364 -25.84 9.81 -112.22
CA ILE A 364 -25.30 9.28 -110.97
C ILE A 364 -25.93 7.91 -110.60
N GLY A 365 -26.90 7.43 -111.38
CA GLY A 365 -27.55 6.13 -111.20
C GLY A 365 -28.62 6.14 -110.11
N LEU A 366 -29.29 7.28 -109.92
CA LEU A 366 -30.28 7.49 -108.85
C LEU A 366 -31.72 7.68 -109.33
N ILE A 367 -31.97 7.67 -110.64
CA ILE A 367 -33.28 7.51 -111.30
C ILE A 367 -33.11 6.73 -112.59
#